data_AF-A0A1D3RMN7-F1
#
_entry.id   AF-A0A1D3RMN7-F1
#
_cell.length_a   1.000
_cell.length_b   1.000
_cell.length_c   1.000
_cell.angle_alpha   90.00
_cell.angle_beta   90.00
_cell.angle_gamma   90.00
#
_symmetry.space_group_name_H-M   'P 1'
#
loop_
_entity.id
_entity.type
_entity.pdbx_description
1 polymer ?
#
loop_
_entity_poly.entity_id
_entity_poly.type
_entity_poly.pdbx_seq_one_letter_code
_entity_poly.pdbx_strand_id
1 'polypeptide(L)' 'MLLEQIRDLGVDISSGKLSHILTEDLDDFHTEKDELLRTGSSVSQYIHTDDTGARHKGENGYCTHMVLSQA' A
#
# COMPACT_ATOMS: atom_id res chain seq x y z
N MET A 1 -8.85 15.98 -1.64
CA MET A 1 -9.20 14.57 -1.36
C MET A 1 -9.29 13.83 -2.68
N LEU A 2 -8.87 12.56 -2.76
CA LEU A 2 -8.77 11.80 -4.02
C LEU A 2 -10.08 11.76 -4.83
N LEU A 3 -11.23 11.61 -4.16
CA LEU A 3 -12.55 11.61 -4.81
C LEU A 3 -12.80 12.86 -5.64
N GLU A 4 -12.45 14.03 -5.11
CA GLU A 4 -12.63 15.31 -5.82
C GLU A 4 -11.69 15.41 -7.02
N GLN A 5 -10.45 14.94 -6.89
CA GLN A 5 -9.52 14.92 -8.04
C GLN A 5 -10.03 14.04 -9.18
N ILE A 6 -10.64 12.89 -8.87
CA ILE A 6 -11.23 12.00 -9.87
C ILE A 6 -12.45 12.64 -10.55
N ARG A 7 -13.27 13.35 -9.79
CA ARG A 7 -14.43 14.09 -10.32
C ARG A 7 -14.00 15.27 -11.19
N ASP A 8 -12.93 15.97 -10.81
CA ASP A 8 -12.33 17.07 -11.59
C ASP A 8 -11.81 16.57 -12.94
N LEU A 9 -11.40 15.30 -13.04
CA LEU A 9 -11.05 14.63 -14.30
C LEU A 9 -12.29 14.21 -15.14
N GLY A 10 -13.51 14.51 -14.68
CA GLY A 10 -14.75 14.23 -15.39
C GLY A 10 -15.34 12.85 -15.14
N VAL A 11 -14.84 12.10 -14.15
CA VAL A 11 -15.36 10.77 -13.82
C VAL A 11 -16.43 10.89 -12.73
N ASP A 12 -17.68 10.57 -13.09
CA ASP A 12 -18.78 10.50 -12.13
C ASP A 12 -18.72 9.20 -11.33
N ILE A 13 -18.33 9.31 -10.06
CA ILE A 13 -18.16 8.18 -9.14
C ILE A 13 -18.58 8.57 -7.72
N SER A 14 -19.15 7.60 -7.00
CA SER A 14 -19.48 7.74 -5.59
C SER A 14 -18.29 7.41 -4.69
N SER A 15 -18.29 7.95 -3.47
CA SER A 15 -17.28 7.61 -2.45
C SER A 15 -17.24 6.12 -2.13
N GLY A 16 -18.39 5.45 -2.10
CA GLY A 16 -18.49 4.00 -1.87
C GLY A 16 -17.87 3.19 -3.02
N LYS A 17 -18.08 3.62 -4.27
CA LYS A 17 -17.48 2.94 -5.42
C LYS A 17 -15.96 3.15 -5.46
N LEU A 18 -15.48 4.35 -5.15
CA LEU A 18 -14.06 4.61 -4.98
C LEU A 18 -13.45 3.75 -3.87
N SER A 19 -14.12 3.66 -2.71
CA SER A 19 -13.67 2.80 -1.61
C SER A 19 -13.55 1.34 -2.06
N HIS A 20 -14.57 0.80 -2.72
CA HIS A 20 -14.55 -0.58 -3.22
C HIS A 20 -13.39 -0.84 -4.18
N ILE A 21 -13.08 0.11 -5.07
CA ILE A 21 -11.94 -0.02 -6.00
C ILE A 21 -10.61 -0.06 -5.23
N LEU A 22 -10.51 0.66 -4.11
CA LEU A 22 -9.27 0.77 -3.34
C LEU A 22 -9.07 -0.35 -2.32
N THR A 23 -10.15 -1.00 -1.85
CA THR A 23 -10.09 -1.91 -0.71
C THR A 23 -10.43 -3.37 -1.01
N GLU A 24 -11.12 -3.63 -2.13
CA GLU A 24 -11.55 -4.99 -2.49
C GLU A 24 -10.67 -5.58 -3.59
N ASP A 25 -10.72 -6.91 -3.75
CA ASP A 25 -10.04 -7.68 -4.81
C ASP A 25 -8.51 -7.43 -4.89
N LEU A 26 -7.85 -7.32 -3.72
CA LEU A 26 -6.42 -6.97 -3.61
C LEU A 26 -5.45 -8.17 -3.70
N ASP A 27 -5.93 -9.35 -4.08
CA ASP A 27 -5.12 -10.59 -4.06
C ASP A 27 -3.88 -10.51 -4.96
N ASP A 28 -4.00 -9.88 -6.12
CA ASP A 28 -2.87 -9.68 -7.05
C ASP A 28 -1.80 -8.76 -6.42
N PHE A 29 -2.23 -7.66 -5.78
CA PHE A 29 -1.31 -6.76 -5.06
C PHE A 29 -0.65 -7.43 -3.87
N HIS A 30 -1.38 -8.29 -3.14
CA HIS A 30 -0.82 -9.07 -2.05
C HIS A 30 0.22 -10.08 -2.55
N THR A 31 -0.06 -10.73 -3.68
CA THR A 31 0.86 -11.66 -4.33
C THR A 31 2.13 -10.94 -4.78
N GLU A 32 2.00 -9.81 -5.47
CA GLU A 32 3.13 -8.97 -5.91
C GLU A 32 3.99 -8.53 -4.71
N LYS A 33 3.36 -8.06 -3.63
CA LYS A 33 4.06 -7.66 -2.40
C LYS A 33 4.88 -8.81 -1.81
N ASP A 34 4.32 -10.01 -1.77
CA ASP A 34 5.02 -11.19 -1.24
C ASP A 34 6.20 -11.60 -2.13
N GLU A 35 6.05 -11.51 -3.45
CA GLU A 35 7.14 -11.76 -4.40
C GLU A 35 8.25 -10.71 -4.27
N LEU A 36 7.91 -9.42 -4.18
CA LEU A 36 8.86 -8.33 -3.97
C LEU A 36 9.67 -8.54 -2.69
N LEU A 37 9.03 -8.94 -1.59
CA LEU A 37 9.72 -9.23 -0.33
C LEU A 37 10.72 -10.38 -0.48
N ARG A 38 10.29 -11.48 -1.11
CA ARG A 38 11.15 -12.67 -1.32
C ARG A 38 12.36 -12.32 -2.18
N THR A 39 12.12 -11.71 -3.34
CA THR A 39 13.20 -11.35 -4.27
C THR A 39 14.13 -10.31 -3.63
N GLY A 40 13.57 -9.24 -3.07
CA GLY A 40 14.31 -8.20 -2.37
C GLY A 40 15.26 -8.72 -1.31
N SER A 41 14.74 -9.56 -0.42
CA SER A 41 15.54 -10.15 0.66
C SER A 41 16.67 -11.05 0.15
N SER A 42 16.52 -11.61 -1.05
CA SER A 42 17.52 -12.51 -1.65
C SER A 42 18.62 -11.80 -2.43
N VAL A 43 18.34 -10.60 -2.98
CA VAL A 43 19.27 -9.91 -3.89
C VAL A 43 19.86 -8.62 -3.31
N SER A 44 19.20 -8.00 -2.34
CA SER A 44 19.66 -6.75 -1.75
C SER A 44 20.80 -6.97 -0.77
N GLN A 45 21.86 -6.16 -0.90
CA GLN A 45 22.97 -6.14 0.07
C GLN A 45 22.57 -5.45 1.38
N TYR A 46 21.60 -4.53 1.29
CA TYR A 46 21.11 -3.75 2.43
C TYR A 46 19.58 -3.68 2.41
N ILE A 47 18.99 -3.88 3.58
CA ILE A 47 17.55 -3.71 3.82
C ILE A 47 17.40 -2.58 4.81
N HIS A 48 16.71 -1.51 4.42
CA HIS A 48 16.33 -0.44 5.33
C HIS A 48 14.91 -0.71 5.83
N THR A 49 14.69 -0.54 7.12
CA THR A 49 13.40 -0.78 7.76
C THR A 49 13.02 0.40 8.64
N ASP A 50 11.76 0.79 8.60
CA ASP A 50 11.18 1.84 9.45
C ASP A 50 9.80 1.41 9.95
N ASP A 51 9.42 1.83 11.15
CA ASP A 51 8.12 1.51 11.73
C ASP A 51 7.15 2.67 11.50
N THR A 52 6.16 2.43 10.65
CA THR A 52 5.05 3.36 10.45
C THR A 52 3.90 3.02 11.40
N GLY A 53 3.56 3.95 12.28
CA GLY A 53 2.39 3.84 13.14
C GLY A 53 1.11 4.30 12.43
N ALA A 54 0.02 3.56 12.61
CA ALA A 54 -1.32 3.97 12.19
C ALA A 54 -2.32 3.67 13.29
N ARG A 55 -3.24 4.61 13.57
CA ARG A 55 -4.29 4.38 14.57
C ARG A 55 -5.53 3.80 13.89
N HIS A 56 -5.97 2.63 14.33
CA HIS A 56 -7.19 1.98 13.87
C HIS A 56 -8.09 1.64 15.06
N LYS A 57 -9.35 2.12 15.05
CA LYS A 57 -10.33 1.90 16.12
C LYS A 57 -9.85 2.24 17.54
N GLY A 58 -8.93 3.20 17.67
CA GLY A 58 -8.37 3.62 18.96
C GLY A 58 -7.12 2.86 19.38
N GLU A 59 -6.72 1.83 18.65
CA GLU A 59 -5.48 1.09 18.87
C GLU A 59 -4.40 1.54 17.90
N ASN A 60 -3.16 1.59 18.37
CA ASN A 60 -2.02 1.86 17.50
C ASN A 60 -1.59 0.54 16.83
N GLY A 61 -1.76 0.45 15.52
CA GLY A 61 -1.09 -0.53 14.68
C GLY A 61 0.27 -0.02 14.24
N TYR A 62 1.21 -0.94 14.04
CA TYR A 62 2.55 -0.66 13.53
C TYR A 62 2.77 -1.51 12.30
N CYS A 63 3.31 -0.90 11.24
CA CYS A 63 3.66 -1.55 10.00
C CYS A 63 5.15 -1.32 9.74
N THR A 64 5.90 -2.40 9.58
CA THR A 64 7.32 -2.34 9.23
C THR A 64 7.44 -2.12 7.73
N HIS A 65 7.84 -0.92 7.33
CA HIS A 65 8.13 -0.57 5.94
C HIS A 65 9.56 -1.00 5.59
N MET A 66 9.73 -1.74 4.50
CA MET A 66 11.04 -2.21 4.04
C MET A 66 11.38 -1.59 2.68
N VAL A 67 12.56 -0.97 2.61
CA VAL A 67 13.15 -0.43 1.39
C VAL A 67 14.40 -1.24 1.04
N LEU A 68 14.47 -1.67 -0.22
CA LEU A 68 15.48 -2.56 -0.75
C LEU A 68 16.42 -1.76 -1.67
N SER A 69 17.73 -1.78 -1.41
CA SER A 69 18.71 -1.17 -2.31
C SER A 69 19.59 -2.23 -2.98
N GLN A 70 19.98 -1.96 -4.22
CA GLN A 70 21.06 -2.66 -4.91
C GLN A 70 22.22 -1.68 -5.05
N ALA A 71 23.45 -2.17 -4.88
CA ALA A 71 24.67 -1.39 -5.02
C ALA A 71 24.92 -1.00 -6.49
#